data_AF-X1PJ45-F1
#
_entry.id   AF-X1PJ45-F1
#
_cell.length_a   1.000
_cell.length_b   1.000
_cell.length_c   1.000
_cell.angle_alpha   90.00
_cell.angle_beta   90.00
_cell.angle_gamma   90.00
#
_symmetry.space_group_name_H-M   'P 1'
#
loop_
_entity.id
_entity.type
_entity.pdbx_description
1 polymer ?
#
loop_
_entity_poly.entity_id
_entity_poly.type
_entity_poly.pdbx_seq_one_letter_code
_entity_poly.pdbx_strand_id
1 'polypeptide(L)'
;FVTTCGREIDELNLSCDDFLKAFWLDQIKEVTLYSACRYLNDYLNRKYALSKTSSMSPGSGDVTVWPIEQQRALFSLFGGVKELIGVELTDSFLMIPNKSVSGIIFPTEIDFRSCQVCHRENCPSRSAPFDKILWQRCQDAKSTT
;
A
#
# COMPACT_ATOMS: atom_id res chain seq x y z
N PHE A 1 7.75 3.51 2.84
CA PHE A 1 7.94 3.65 1.40
C PHE A 1 6.70 4.27 0.78
N VAL A 2 6.86 4.87 -0.39
CA VAL A 2 5.76 5.28 -1.28
C VAL A 2 6.18 4.88 -2.70
N THR A 3 5.27 4.25 -3.44
CA THR A 3 5.48 3.75 -4.80
C THR A 3 4.26 4.07 -5.65
N THR A 4 4.45 4.37 -6.93
CA THR A 4 3.37 4.76 -7.85
C THR A 4 3.58 4.21 -9.25
N CYS A 5 2.52 4.16 -10.06
CA CYS A 5 2.63 3.93 -11.50
C CYS A 5 3.23 5.12 -12.27
N GLY A 6 3.35 6.30 -11.64
CA GLY A 6 3.85 7.54 -12.25
C GLY A 6 2.72 8.44 -12.77
N ARG A 7 2.93 9.75 -12.71
CA ARG A 7 1.95 10.75 -13.18
C ARG A 7 1.75 10.68 -14.68
N GLU A 8 2.82 10.35 -15.39
CA GLU A 8 2.90 10.32 -16.84
C GLU A 8 1.86 9.37 -17.44
N ILE A 9 1.63 8.22 -16.79
CA ILE A 9 0.60 7.25 -17.20
C ILE A 9 -0.74 7.60 -16.57
N ASP A 10 -0.75 8.16 -15.35
CA ASP A 10 -1.99 8.50 -14.65
C ASP A 10 -2.81 9.56 -15.38
N GLU A 11 -2.13 10.57 -15.90
CA GLU A 11 -2.69 11.75 -16.55
C GLU A 11 -2.96 11.55 -18.05
N LEU A 12 -2.75 10.33 -18.59
CA LEU A 12 -3.11 10.00 -19.97
C LEU A 12 -4.63 10.12 -20.17
N ASN A 13 -5.02 11.10 -20.99
CA ASN A 13 -6.42 11.33 -21.32
C ASN A 13 -6.79 10.54 -22.57
N LEU A 14 -7.45 9.40 -22.38
CA LEU A 14 -8.09 8.64 -23.46
C LEU A 14 -9.53 9.14 -23.60
N SER A 15 -10.01 9.30 -24.84
CA SER A 15 -11.37 9.78 -25.11
C SER A 15 -12.40 9.02 -24.27
N CYS A 16 -13.26 9.75 -23.58
CA CYS A 16 -14.28 9.25 -22.65
C CYS A 16 -15.31 8.29 -23.29
N ASP A 17 -15.39 8.25 -24.62
CA ASP A 17 -16.33 7.39 -25.35
C ASP A 17 -15.87 5.93 -25.48
N ASP A 18 -14.65 5.60 -25.05
CA ASP A 18 -14.08 4.26 -25.17
C ASP A 18 -13.75 3.66 -23.79
N PHE A 19 -14.78 3.09 -23.15
CA PHE A 19 -14.66 2.39 -21.87
C PHE A 19 -13.60 1.29 -21.89
N LEU A 20 -13.43 0.60 -23.03
CA LEU A 20 -12.46 -0.48 -23.17
C LEU A 20 -11.02 0.05 -23.08
N LYS A 21 -10.73 1.18 -23.73
CA LYS A 21 -9.45 1.88 -23.60
C LYS A 21 -9.19 2.35 -22.18
N ALA A 22 -10.18 2.94 -21.50
CA ALA A 22 -10.04 3.37 -20.12
C ALA A 22 -9.74 2.18 -19.18
N PHE A 23 -10.44 1.07 -19.37
CA PHE A 23 -10.18 -0.18 -18.64
C PHE A 23 -8.76 -0.70 -18.88
N TRP A 24 -8.31 -0.77 -20.14
CA TRP A 24 -6.95 -1.20 -20.45
C TRP A 24 -5.89 -0.30 -19.84
N LEU A 25 -6.10 1.03 -19.86
CA LEU A 25 -5.20 1.97 -19.22
C LEU A 25 -5.11 1.71 -17.70
N ASP A 26 -6.24 1.47 -17.01
CA ASP A 26 -6.22 1.13 -15.59
C ASP A 26 -5.43 -0.16 -15.31
N GLN A 27 -5.57 -1.18 -16.15
CA GLN A 27 -4.79 -2.42 -16.05
C GLN A 27 -3.29 -2.18 -16.29
N ILE A 28 -2.93 -1.32 -17.23
CA ILE A 28 -1.53 -0.93 -17.47
C ILE A 28 -0.96 -0.19 -16.26
N LYS A 29 -1.72 0.74 -15.65
CA LYS A 29 -1.31 1.42 -14.42
C LYS A 29 -1.06 0.42 -13.29
N GLU A 30 -1.93 -0.57 -13.11
CA GLU A 30 -1.79 -1.64 -12.11
C GLU A 30 -0.51 -2.46 -12.33
N VAL A 31 -0.26 -2.93 -13.55
CA VAL A 31 0.95 -3.72 -13.88
C VAL A 31 2.23 -2.89 -13.69
N THR A 32 2.18 -1.59 -14.00
CA THR A 32 3.30 -0.66 -13.79
C THR A 32 3.60 -0.51 -12.32
N LEU A 33 2.57 -0.27 -11.49
CA LEU A 33 2.69 -0.20 -10.04
C LEU A 33 3.28 -1.50 -9.46
N TYR A 34 2.78 -2.66 -9.90
CA TYR A 34 3.29 -3.95 -9.46
C TYR A 34 4.79 -4.10 -9.77
N SER A 35 5.20 -3.71 -10.97
CA SER A 35 6.61 -3.75 -11.39
C SER A 35 7.49 -2.85 -10.54
N ALA A 36 7.02 -1.63 -10.22
CA ALA A 36 7.72 -0.70 -9.34
C ALA A 36 7.84 -1.23 -7.90
N CYS A 37 6.78 -1.84 -7.37
CA CYS A 37 6.79 -2.46 -6.05
C CYS A 37 7.78 -3.63 -5.97
N ARG A 38 7.81 -4.50 -6.99
CA ARG A 38 8.77 -5.60 -7.08
C ARG A 38 10.20 -5.08 -7.10
N TYR A 39 10.48 -4.10 -7.96
CA TYR A 39 11.80 -3.49 -8.04
C TYR A 39 12.26 -2.89 -6.70
N LEU A 40 11.37 -2.14 -6.03
CA LEU A 40 11.68 -1.55 -4.73
C LEU A 40 12.00 -2.65 -3.70
N ASN A 41 11.18 -3.69 -3.62
CA ASN A 41 11.41 -4.78 -2.68
C ASN A 41 12.75 -5.48 -2.94
N ASP A 42 13.03 -5.84 -4.19
CA ASP A 42 14.30 -6.46 -4.60
C ASP A 42 15.51 -5.57 -4.28
N TYR A 43 15.39 -4.26 -4.53
CA TYR A 43 16.43 -3.30 -4.22
C TYR A 43 16.70 -3.21 -2.72
N LEU A 44 15.64 -3.11 -1.89
CA LEU A 44 15.78 -3.06 -0.44
C LEU A 44 16.39 -4.35 0.12
N ASN A 45 15.94 -5.51 -0.36
CA ASN A 45 16.48 -6.80 0.06
C ASN A 45 17.97 -6.93 -0.26
N ARG A 46 18.38 -6.53 -1.47
CA ARG A 46 19.81 -6.56 -1.86
C ARG A 46 20.63 -5.54 -1.09
N LYS A 47 20.14 -4.30 -0.97
CA LYS A 47 20.89 -3.20 -0.35
C LYS A 47 21.11 -3.38 1.15
N TYR A 48 20.10 -3.93 1.84
CA TYR A 48 20.12 -4.08 3.29
C TYR A 48 20.24 -5.54 3.75
N ALA A 49 20.54 -6.47 2.84
CA ALA A 49 20.66 -7.90 3.11
C ALA A 49 19.47 -8.47 3.90
N LEU A 50 18.26 -8.04 3.56
CA LEU A 50 17.04 -8.52 4.21
C LEU A 50 16.71 -9.91 3.66
N SER A 51 16.60 -10.90 4.55
CA SER A 51 16.26 -12.27 4.20
C SER A 51 14.76 -12.42 3.93
N LYS A 52 13.96 -12.15 4.96
CA LYS A 52 12.51 -12.26 4.95
C LYS A 52 11.91 -10.94 5.43
N THR A 53 11.00 -10.40 4.64
CA THR A 53 10.34 -9.12 4.92
C THR A 53 8.83 -9.26 4.88
N SER A 54 8.14 -8.51 5.73
CA SER A 54 6.71 -8.25 5.60
C SER A 54 6.48 -6.75 5.42
N SER A 55 5.28 -6.41 4.97
CA SER A 55 4.87 -5.02 4.79
C SER A 55 3.52 -4.75 5.42
N MET A 56 3.34 -3.53 5.88
CA MET A 56 2.07 -3.02 6.40
C MET A 56 1.79 -1.65 5.83
N SER A 57 0.52 -1.34 5.63
CA SER A 57 0.05 -0.08 5.05
C SER A 57 -1.10 0.49 5.89
N PRO A 58 -1.14 1.82 6.14
CA PRO A 58 -2.32 2.47 6.69
C PRO A 58 -3.57 2.14 5.86
N GLY A 59 -4.70 1.90 6.54
CA GLY A 59 -5.97 1.52 5.91
C GLY A 59 -6.05 0.08 5.43
N SER A 60 -4.98 -0.72 5.55
CA SER A 60 -5.00 -2.16 5.29
C SER A 60 -5.25 -2.97 6.55
N GLY A 61 -6.06 -4.03 6.45
CA GLY A 61 -6.56 -4.74 7.64
C GLY A 61 -7.85 -4.11 8.14
N ASP A 62 -8.24 -4.40 9.38
CA ASP A 62 -9.31 -3.63 10.01
C ASP A 62 -8.87 -2.21 10.33
N VAL A 63 -9.82 -1.26 10.30
CA VAL A 63 -9.59 0.15 10.63
C VAL A 63 -8.97 0.31 12.02
N THR A 64 -9.27 -0.61 12.94
CA THR A 64 -8.75 -0.58 14.30
C THR A 64 -7.28 -1.01 14.39
N VAL A 65 -6.67 -1.57 13.34
CA VAL A 65 -5.27 -2.04 13.35
C VAL A 65 -4.33 -0.93 12.96
N TRP A 66 -4.49 -0.34 11.77
CA TRP A 66 -3.72 0.83 11.35
C TRP A 66 -4.61 1.77 10.52
N PRO A 67 -5.17 2.83 11.14
CA PRO A 67 -6.11 3.73 10.48
C PRO A 67 -5.48 4.46 9.28
N ILE A 68 -6.29 4.76 8.26
CA ILE A 68 -5.83 5.42 7.03
C ILE A 68 -5.34 6.86 7.28
N GLU A 69 -5.82 7.53 8.32
CA GLU A 69 -5.41 8.88 8.70
C GLU A 69 -3.90 8.95 9.03
N GLN A 70 -3.32 7.83 9.47
CA GLN A 70 -1.88 7.70 9.74
C GLN A 70 -1.04 7.75 8.46
N GLN A 71 -1.67 7.73 7.29
CA GLN A 71 -1.02 8.01 6.00
C GLN A 71 -0.31 9.37 6.00
N ARG A 72 -0.86 10.37 6.70
CA ARG A 72 -0.26 11.70 6.84
C ARG A 72 1.06 11.65 7.64
N ALA A 73 1.07 10.90 8.74
CA ALA A 73 2.28 10.69 9.54
C ALA A 73 3.33 9.88 8.78
N LEU A 74 2.91 8.89 7.97
CA LEU A 74 3.82 8.16 7.11
C LEU A 74 4.44 9.05 6.01
N PHE A 75 3.64 9.93 5.39
CA PHE A 75 4.12 10.85 4.35
C PHE A 75 5.10 11.89 4.89
N SER A 76 4.91 12.38 6.13
CA SER A 76 5.79 13.39 6.72
C SER A 76 7.23 12.90 6.93
N LEU A 77 7.46 11.58 6.99
CA LEU A 77 8.79 10.99 7.10
C LEU A 77 9.67 11.21 5.87
N PHE A 78 9.09 11.51 4.70
CA PHE A 78 9.82 11.63 3.43
C PHE A 78 10.21 13.06 3.05
N GLY A 79 9.74 14.07 3.80
CA GLY A 79 10.14 15.46 3.57
C GLY A 79 9.65 16.10 2.26
N GLY A 80 8.63 15.54 1.59
CA GLY A 80 8.04 16.08 0.36
C GLY A 80 7.83 15.03 -0.72
N VAL A 81 6.81 14.17 -0.57
CA VAL A 81 6.58 13.06 -1.51
C VAL A 81 6.21 13.54 -2.91
N LYS A 82 5.46 14.66 -3.01
CA LYS A 82 5.04 15.25 -4.29
C LYS A 82 6.25 15.68 -5.11
N GLU A 83 7.20 16.34 -4.47
CA GLU A 83 8.41 16.86 -5.10
C GLU A 83 9.38 15.75 -5.50
N LEU A 84 9.43 14.66 -4.71
CA LEU A 84 10.35 13.55 -4.94
C LEU A 84 9.87 12.60 -6.06
N ILE A 85 8.58 12.25 -6.08
CA ILE A 85 8.05 11.19 -6.96
C ILE A 85 6.68 11.52 -7.56
N GLY A 86 6.19 12.74 -7.38
CA GLY A 86 4.89 13.17 -7.92
C GLY A 86 3.66 12.69 -7.15
N VAL A 87 3.79 11.91 -6.08
CA VAL A 87 2.60 11.40 -5.35
C VAL A 87 2.08 12.45 -4.36
N GLU A 88 0.78 12.74 -4.45
CA GLU A 88 0.05 13.62 -3.54
C GLU A 88 -0.89 12.82 -2.64
N LEU A 89 -1.12 13.34 -1.43
CA LEU A 89 -2.10 12.81 -0.49
C LEU A 89 -3.28 13.80 -0.40
N THR A 90 -4.49 13.34 -0.69
CA THR A 90 -5.71 14.14 -0.60
C THR A 90 -6.12 14.36 0.86
N ASP A 91 -7.07 15.27 1.09
CA ASP A 91 -7.67 15.47 2.43
C ASP A 91 -8.40 14.24 2.95
N SER A 92 -8.87 13.38 2.05
CA SER A 92 -9.45 12.07 2.34
C SER A 92 -8.43 10.94 2.50
N PHE A 93 -7.13 11.27 2.57
CA PHE A 93 -6.01 10.33 2.73
C PHE A 93 -5.82 9.35 1.57
N LEU A 94 -6.41 9.63 0.40
CA LEU A 94 -6.18 8.88 -0.82
C LEU A 94 -4.95 9.44 -1.56
N MET A 95 -4.33 8.61 -2.39
CA MET A 95 -3.14 9.02 -3.15
C MET A 95 -3.49 9.36 -4.60
N ILE A 96 -2.78 10.35 -5.15
CA ILE A 96 -2.78 10.68 -6.57
C ILE A 96 -1.34 10.59 -7.07
N PRO A 97 -1.00 9.74 -8.05
CA PRO A 97 -1.88 8.82 -8.80
C PRO A 97 -2.65 7.79 -7.96
N ASN A 98 -3.83 7.37 -8.43
CA ASN A 98 -4.67 6.40 -7.72
C ASN A 98 -4.01 5.02 -7.60
N LYS A 99 -3.20 4.62 -8.58
CA LYS A 99 -2.33 3.44 -8.52
C LYS A 99 -1.02 3.80 -7.82
N SER A 100 -1.15 4.07 -6.53
CA SER A 100 -0.02 4.26 -5.63
C SER A 100 -0.21 3.40 -4.38
N VAL A 101 0.90 2.94 -3.80
CA VAL A 101 0.92 2.26 -2.51
C VAL A 101 1.94 2.91 -1.60
N SER A 102 1.69 2.81 -0.31
CA SER A 102 2.63 3.25 0.71
C SER A 102 2.51 2.35 1.94
N GLY A 103 3.55 2.35 2.75
CA GLY A 103 3.59 1.52 3.94
C GLY A 103 4.97 1.47 4.57
N ILE A 104 5.15 0.53 5.48
CA ILE A 104 6.45 0.14 6.03
C ILE A 104 6.79 -1.26 5.53
N ILE A 105 8.07 -1.49 5.29
CA ILE A 105 8.64 -2.82 5.05
C ILE A 105 9.57 -3.08 6.24
N PHE A 106 9.45 -4.24 6.84
CA PHE A 106 10.25 -4.62 8.00
C PHE A 106 10.72 -6.07 7.89
N PRO A 107 11.94 -6.38 8.38
CA PRO A 107 12.41 -7.76 8.48
C PRO A 107 11.59 -8.53 9.52
N THR A 108 11.31 -9.79 9.24
CA THR A 108 10.58 -10.67 10.17
C THR A 108 10.85 -12.14 9.86
N GLU A 109 10.94 -12.97 10.90
CA GLU A 109 10.98 -14.43 10.75
C GLU A 109 9.57 -15.01 10.57
N ILE A 110 8.55 -14.32 11.08
CA ILE A 110 7.14 -14.73 11.04
C ILE A 110 6.47 -14.05 9.86
N ASP A 111 5.75 -14.81 9.05
CA ASP A 111 4.95 -14.23 7.96
C ASP A 111 3.81 -13.40 8.53
N PHE A 112 3.69 -12.16 8.05
CA PHE A 112 2.57 -11.29 8.33
C PHE A 112 1.92 -10.83 7.03
N ARG A 113 0.59 -10.94 6.97
CA ARG A 113 -0.27 -10.34 5.95
C ARG A 113 -1.38 -9.59 6.65
N SER A 114 -1.67 -8.35 6.24
CA SER A 114 -2.78 -7.56 6.80
C SER A 114 -4.14 -8.28 6.75
N CYS A 115 -4.33 -9.24 5.83
CA CYS A 115 -5.53 -10.08 5.78
C CYS A 115 -5.76 -10.93 7.03
N GLN A 116 -4.71 -11.27 7.78
CA GLN A 116 -4.80 -12.01 9.05
C GLN A 116 -5.50 -11.21 10.14
N VAL A 117 -5.51 -9.88 10.03
CA VAL A 117 -6.13 -8.97 11.00
C VAL A 117 -7.27 -8.18 10.35
N CYS A 118 -7.92 -8.77 9.36
CA CYS A 118 -9.05 -8.19 8.63
C CYS A 118 -10.28 -9.09 8.70
N HIS A 119 -11.40 -8.58 9.23
CA HIS A 119 -12.67 -9.32 9.32
C HIS A 119 -13.46 -9.34 7.99
N ARG A 120 -13.03 -8.62 6.95
CA ARG A 120 -13.74 -8.57 5.66
C ARG A 120 -13.73 -9.92 4.95
N GLU A 121 -14.83 -10.67 4.98
CA GLU A 121 -14.91 -12.03 4.44
C GLU A 121 -14.69 -12.08 2.91
N ASN A 122 -15.52 -11.35 2.15
CA ASN A 122 -15.54 -11.40 0.68
C ASN A 122 -14.61 -10.34 0.04
N CYS A 123 -13.33 -10.35 0.42
CA CYS A 123 -12.33 -9.47 -0.19
C CYS A 123 -11.65 -10.17 -1.38
N PRO A 124 -11.75 -9.65 -2.62
CA PRO A 124 -11.13 -10.26 -3.79
C PRO A 124 -9.60 -10.28 -3.71
N SER A 125 -9.01 -9.36 -2.94
CA SER A 125 -7.56 -9.25 -2.72
C SER A 125 -7.07 -10.04 -1.49
N ARG A 126 -7.92 -10.89 -0.88
CA ARG A 126 -7.54 -11.67 0.31
C ARG A 126 -6.43 -12.66 -0.03
N SER A 127 -5.31 -12.55 0.69
CA SER A 127 -4.12 -13.38 0.50
C SER A 127 -3.76 -14.25 1.71
N ALA A 128 -4.49 -14.12 2.83
CA ALA A 128 -4.35 -14.95 4.02
C ALA A 128 -5.69 -15.08 4.79
N PRO A 129 -5.92 -16.19 5.52
CA PRO A 129 -7.08 -16.35 6.38
C PRO A 129 -7.01 -15.38 7.57
N PHE A 130 -8.17 -15.03 8.12
CA PHE A 130 -8.26 -14.25 9.36
C PHE A 130 -7.72 -15.05 10.55
N ASP A 131 -6.94 -14.40 11.41
CA ASP A 131 -6.36 -14.93 12.64
C ASP A 131 -6.87 -14.13 13.84
N LYS A 132 -7.83 -14.72 14.56
CA LYS A 132 -8.47 -14.11 15.72
C LYS A 132 -7.48 -13.82 16.86
N ILE A 133 -6.49 -14.68 17.08
CA ILE A 133 -5.52 -14.54 18.17
C ILE A 133 -4.59 -13.36 17.86
N LEU A 134 -4.09 -13.29 16.63
CA LEU A 134 -3.26 -12.19 16.18
C LEU A 134 -4.01 -10.85 16.22
N TRP A 135 -5.26 -10.84 15.75
CA TRP A 135 -6.08 -9.63 15.80
C TRP A 135 -6.28 -9.14 17.23
N GLN A 136 -6.62 -10.02 18.18
CA GLN A 136 -6.81 -9.63 19.58
C GLN A 136 -5.54 -9.00 20.17
N ARG A 137 -4.37 -9.58 19.90
CA ARG A 137 -3.07 -9.01 20.33
C ARG A 137 -2.84 -7.59 19.81
N CYS A 138 -3.24 -7.30 18.58
CA CYS A 138 -3.14 -5.95 18.02
C CYS A 138 -4.04 -4.95 18.75
N GLN A 139 -5.20 -5.38 19.25
CA GLN A 139 -6.11 -4.53 20.01
C GLN A 139 -5.59 -4.26 21.43
N ASP A 140 -5.05 -5.29 22.09
CA ASP A 140 -4.52 -5.17 23.45
C ASP A 140 -3.29 -4.24 23.51
N ALA A 141 -2.41 -4.33 22.51
CA ALA A 141 -1.22 -3.48 22.39
C ALA A 141 -1.56 -1.97 22.34
N LYS A 142 -2.71 -1.60 21.76
CA LYS A 142 -3.17 -0.21 21.69
C LYS A 142 -3.71 0.33 23.00
N SER A 143 -4.18 -0.55 23.87
CA SER A 143 -4.79 -0.17 25.15
C SER A 143 -3.73 0.17 26.21
N THR A 144 -2.45 -0.11 25.90
CA THR A 144 -1.30 0.06 26.81
C THR A 144 -0.46 1.31 26.47
N THR A 145 -0.87 2.09 25.46
CA THR A 145 -0.20 3.32 24.99
C THR A 145 -1.14 4.51 25.16
#